data_AF-A0A2P5CNV3-F1
#
_entry.id   AF-A0A2P5CNV3-F1
#
_cell.length_a   1.000
_cell.length_b   1.000
_cell.length_c   1.000
_cell.angle_alpha   90.00
_cell.angle_beta   90.00
_cell.angle_gamma   90.00
#
_symmetry.space_group_name_H-M   'P 1'
#
loop_
_entity.id
_entity.type
_entity.pdbx_description
1 polymer ?
#
loop_
_entity_poly.entity_id
_entity_poly.type
_entity_poly.pdbx_seq_one_letter_code
_entity_poly.pdbx_strand_id
1 'polypeptide(L)'
;MASTSTSTSSISPQNFKTRKPSLARRPFKTNLNSFPFSSHLTKPISSKSYSSSSTTTTAAKLYDNEVIVVDEEMGRIRRLQNGSDVRGVALEGEKGRTVDLTPPAVEAIAESFGEWVIGGLEREISGNNDNNKVTVSLGKDPRISGPSLSVAVFSGLSRAGCAVFDMGLATTPACFMSTVLPPFAFDASIMMTASHLPYTRNGLKFFTKKGGLTSPEVEEICDKAARKYANRVAKVSTLLNTPITRVNFMSTYATHLREIIKERINHPSHYDTPLQGFQEASSHGMY
;
A
#
# COMPACT_ATOMS: atom_id res chain seq x y z
N MET A 1 7.95 -26.73 68.44
CA MET A 1 6.63 -26.14 68.77
C MET A 1 6.49 -24.81 68.05
N ALA A 2 5.27 -24.52 67.61
CA ALA A 2 4.78 -23.25 67.03
C ALA A 2 5.13 -22.94 65.55
N SER A 3 4.27 -23.47 64.70
CA SER A 3 3.81 -23.03 63.37
C SER A 3 3.14 -21.66 63.35
N THR A 4 3.22 -20.93 62.22
CA THR A 4 2.20 -20.04 61.60
C THR A 4 2.85 -19.27 60.45
N SER A 5 2.25 -18.89 59.32
CA SER A 5 1.15 -19.40 58.48
C SER A 5 1.12 -18.43 57.29
N THR A 6 1.10 -18.97 56.08
CA THR A 6 0.98 -18.24 54.81
C THR A 6 -0.45 -17.67 54.67
N SER A 7 -0.61 -16.43 54.22
CA SER A 7 -1.90 -15.88 53.76
C SER A 7 -1.78 -15.41 52.32
N THR A 8 -2.26 -16.26 51.41
CA THR A 8 -2.55 -15.97 50.00
C THR A 8 -3.91 -15.30 49.90
N SER A 9 -3.96 -14.12 49.28
CA SER A 9 -5.22 -13.43 48.94
C SER A 9 -5.79 -13.99 47.64
N SER A 10 -6.90 -14.70 47.73
CA SER A 10 -7.72 -15.17 46.62
C SER A 10 -8.56 -14.03 46.04
N ILE A 11 -8.42 -13.77 44.75
CA ILE A 11 -9.28 -12.87 43.98
C ILE A 11 -10.30 -13.73 43.23
N SER A 12 -11.58 -13.55 43.56
CA SER A 12 -12.72 -14.19 42.89
C SER A 12 -12.93 -13.64 41.47
N PRO A 13 -13.23 -14.49 40.48
CA PRO A 13 -13.49 -14.04 39.11
C PRO A 13 -14.91 -13.44 38.99
N GLN A 14 -14.99 -12.20 38.50
CA GLN A 14 -16.26 -11.59 38.13
C GLN A 14 -16.78 -12.14 36.78
N ASN A 15 -18.06 -12.49 36.78
CA ASN A 15 -18.84 -13.02 35.68
C ASN A 15 -18.90 -12.06 34.47
N PHE A 16 -18.21 -12.40 33.38
CA PHE A 16 -18.48 -11.81 32.07
C PHE A 16 -19.63 -12.56 31.38
N LYS A 17 -20.83 -11.97 31.42
CA LYS A 17 -21.96 -12.41 30.58
C LYS A 17 -21.65 -12.13 29.11
N THR A 18 -21.54 -13.19 28.33
CA THR A 18 -21.44 -13.18 26.87
C THR A 18 -22.75 -12.69 26.24
N ARG A 19 -22.70 -11.60 25.48
CA ARG A 19 -23.84 -11.11 24.69
C ARG A 19 -23.54 -11.33 23.22
N LYS A 20 -24.17 -12.35 22.62
CA LYS A 20 -24.15 -12.64 21.19
C LYS A 20 -24.83 -11.49 20.42
N PRO A 21 -24.27 -10.96 19.31
CA PRO A 21 -25.02 -10.09 18.42
C PRO A 21 -25.86 -10.93 17.44
N SER A 22 -27.16 -10.66 17.44
CA SER A 22 -28.17 -11.24 16.54
C SER A 22 -28.11 -10.60 15.15
N LEU A 23 -27.97 -11.42 14.10
CA LEU A 23 -28.18 -10.99 12.72
C LEU A 23 -29.67 -10.76 12.46
N ALA A 24 -30.05 -9.52 12.15
CA ALA A 24 -31.34 -9.19 11.55
C ALA A 24 -31.11 -8.70 10.10
N ARG A 25 -31.50 -9.53 9.12
CA ARG A 25 -31.57 -9.16 7.70
C ARG A 25 -32.70 -8.13 7.51
N ARG A 26 -32.39 -6.98 6.92
CA ARG A 26 -33.41 -6.07 6.34
C ARG A 26 -33.29 -6.10 4.81
N PRO A 27 -34.42 -6.11 4.07
CA PRO A 27 -34.41 -6.17 2.61
C PRO A 27 -34.09 -4.80 2.02
N PHE A 28 -33.14 -4.73 1.10
CA PHE A 28 -32.91 -3.56 0.25
C PHE A 28 -33.91 -3.56 -0.91
N LYS A 29 -34.73 -2.51 -0.98
CA LYS A 29 -35.61 -2.21 -2.12
C LYS A 29 -34.77 -1.58 -3.23
N THR A 30 -34.87 -2.11 -4.44
CA THR A 30 -34.36 -1.51 -5.67
C THR A 30 -35.29 -0.40 -6.12
N ASN A 31 -34.75 0.79 -6.43
CA ASN A 31 -35.46 1.83 -7.15
C ASN A 31 -34.64 2.16 -8.40
N LEU A 32 -35.04 1.57 -9.53
CA LEU A 32 -34.62 2.01 -10.86
C LEU A 32 -35.44 3.26 -11.19
N ASN A 33 -34.79 4.41 -11.28
CA ASN A 33 -35.35 5.57 -11.97
C ASN A 33 -34.67 5.72 -13.33
N SER A 34 -35.50 5.56 -14.35
CA SER A 34 -35.31 5.87 -15.76
C SER A 34 -35.02 7.35 -15.99
N PHE A 35 -33.99 7.66 -16.79
CA PHE A 35 -33.80 8.98 -17.39
C PHE A 35 -34.08 8.92 -18.90
N PRO A 36 -34.78 9.92 -19.48
CA PRO A 36 -35.17 9.89 -20.87
C PRO A 36 -34.03 10.35 -21.80
N PHE A 37 -33.84 9.58 -22.86
CA PHE A 37 -32.98 9.89 -24.00
C PHE A 37 -33.70 10.91 -24.88
N SER A 38 -33.14 12.10 -25.09
CA SER A 38 -33.63 13.07 -26.09
C SER A 38 -32.61 13.21 -27.21
N SER A 39 -33.03 12.78 -28.39
CA SER A 39 -32.33 12.95 -29.66
C SER A 39 -32.69 14.29 -30.29
N HIS A 40 -31.70 15.13 -30.58
CA HIS A 40 -31.87 16.20 -31.56
C HIS A 40 -30.70 16.27 -32.54
N LEU A 41 -31.03 15.98 -33.81
CA LEU A 41 -30.30 16.35 -35.00
C LEU A 41 -30.23 17.88 -35.12
N THR A 42 -29.05 18.42 -35.46
CA THR A 42 -28.93 19.66 -36.23
C THR A 42 -27.76 19.60 -37.22
N LYS A 43 -28.03 20.11 -38.43
CA LYS A 43 -27.30 20.07 -39.70
C LYS A 43 -25.98 20.87 -39.74
N PRO A 44 -25.12 20.67 -40.76
CA PRO A 44 -23.79 21.26 -40.82
C PRO A 44 -23.81 22.71 -41.31
N ILE A 45 -22.87 23.54 -40.83
CA ILE A 45 -22.62 24.89 -41.31
C ILE A 45 -21.32 24.91 -42.12
N SER A 46 -21.42 25.51 -43.30
CA SER A 46 -20.39 25.69 -44.31
C SER A 46 -19.31 26.72 -43.92
N SER A 47 -18.10 26.42 -44.40
CA SER A 47 -16.87 27.21 -44.59
C SER A 47 -16.86 28.72 -44.39
N LYS A 48 -15.82 29.20 -43.68
CA LYS A 48 -15.03 30.38 -44.07
C LYS A 48 -13.55 30.12 -43.80
N SER A 49 -12.78 30.06 -44.88
CA SER A 49 -11.31 30.08 -44.88
C SER A 49 -10.83 31.49 -44.52
N TYR A 50 -10.30 31.65 -43.31
CA TYR A 50 -9.47 32.80 -42.96
C TYR A 50 -8.00 32.40 -43.06
N SER A 51 -7.35 32.81 -44.14
CA SER A 51 -5.89 32.83 -44.23
C SER A 51 -5.37 33.95 -43.32
N SER A 52 -5.09 33.60 -42.06
CA SER A 52 -4.26 34.45 -41.20
C SER A 52 -2.86 33.85 -41.14
N SER A 53 -1.97 34.45 -41.93
CA SER A 53 -0.52 34.38 -41.71
C SER A 53 -0.27 34.87 -40.28
N SER A 54 -0.06 33.95 -39.35
CA SER A 54 0.32 34.27 -37.98
C SER A 54 1.67 33.66 -37.67
N THR A 55 2.64 34.55 -37.51
CA THR A 55 3.97 34.33 -36.98
C THR A 55 3.84 33.94 -35.49
N THR A 56 3.35 32.74 -35.22
CA THR A 56 3.09 32.24 -33.84
C THR A 56 3.73 30.88 -33.61
N THR A 57 4.84 30.61 -34.30
CA THR A 57 5.35 29.23 -34.42
C THR A 57 6.21 28.79 -33.24
N THR A 58 6.78 29.71 -32.45
CA THR A 58 7.74 29.32 -31.40
C THR A 58 7.07 29.04 -30.05
N ALA A 59 6.18 29.91 -29.58
CA ALA A 59 5.50 29.74 -28.29
C ALA A 59 4.49 28.57 -28.32
N ALA A 60 3.71 28.43 -29.40
CA ALA A 60 2.77 27.32 -29.57
C ALA A 60 3.51 25.98 -29.68
N LYS A 61 4.63 25.90 -30.42
CA LYS A 61 5.45 24.67 -30.48
C LYS A 61 6.12 24.33 -29.15
N LEU A 62 6.56 25.34 -28.38
CA LEU A 62 7.12 25.11 -27.06
C LEU A 62 6.05 24.59 -26.09
N TYR A 63 4.85 25.17 -26.13
CA TYR A 63 3.72 24.73 -25.31
C TYR A 63 3.26 23.32 -25.69
N ASP A 64 3.13 23.03 -26.99
CA ASP A 64 2.78 21.69 -27.48
C ASP A 64 3.85 20.66 -27.10
N ASN A 65 5.14 21.00 -27.25
CA ASN A 65 6.23 20.11 -26.83
C ASN A 65 6.23 19.88 -25.31
N GLU A 66 5.99 20.92 -24.50
CA GLU A 66 5.92 20.79 -23.04
C GLU A 66 4.74 19.90 -22.61
N VAL A 67 3.57 20.08 -23.21
CA VAL A 67 2.38 19.23 -22.98
C VAL A 67 2.65 17.78 -23.38
N ILE A 68 3.25 17.54 -24.55
CA ILE A 68 3.59 16.18 -25.03
C ILE A 68 4.57 15.49 -24.07
N VAL A 69 5.59 16.21 -23.60
CA VAL A 69 6.59 15.65 -22.66
C VAL A 69 5.94 15.32 -21.31
N VAL A 70 5.06 16.20 -20.80
CA VAL A 70 4.32 15.94 -19.55
C VAL A 70 3.43 14.71 -19.69
N ASP A 71 2.71 14.56 -20.80
CA ASP A 71 1.85 13.40 -21.05
C ASP A 71 2.66 12.09 -21.15
N GLU A 72 3.84 12.13 -21.78
CA GLU A 72 4.73 10.97 -21.86
C GLU A 72 5.24 10.56 -20.47
N GLU A 73 5.72 11.51 -19.66
CA GLU A 73 6.21 11.26 -18.30
C GLU A 73 5.08 10.76 -17.38
N MET A 74 3.88 11.33 -17.50
CA MET A 74 2.70 10.83 -16.79
C MET A 74 2.36 9.40 -17.21
N GLY A 75 2.47 9.09 -18.50
CA GLY A 75 2.27 7.76 -19.05
C GLY A 75 3.23 6.72 -18.48
N ARG A 76 4.47 7.10 -18.12
CA ARG A 76 5.45 6.19 -17.51
C ARG A 76 4.96 5.62 -16.19
N ILE A 77 4.41 6.47 -15.32
CA ILE A 77 3.88 6.03 -14.02
C ILE A 77 2.62 5.18 -14.18
N ARG A 78 1.69 5.61 -15.04
CA ARG A 78 0.44 4.87 -15.29
C ARG A 78 0.70 3.44 -15.77
N ARG A 79 1.70 3.24 -16.62
CA ARG A 79 2.09 1.90 -17.13
C ARG A 79 2.67 0.97 -16.07
N LEU A 80 3.08 1.47 -14.91
CA LEU A 80 3.57 0.63 -13.81
C LEU A 80 2.43 -0.08 -13.07
N GLN A 81 1.18 0.35 -13.24
CA GLN A 81 0.05 -0.37 -12.67
C GLN A 81 -0.10 -1.75 -13.32
N ASN A 82 -0.26 -2.77 -12.48
CA ASN A 82 -0.52 -4.14 -12.88
C ASN A 82 -1.63 -4.72 -12.00
N GLY A 83 -2.88 -4.53 -12.44
CA GLY A 83 -4.07 -4.83 -11.65
C GLY A 83 -4.09 -4.02 -10.35
N SER A 84 -4.16 -4.72 -9.22
CA SER A 84 -4.11 -4.13 -7.87
C SER A 84 -2.71 -3.96 -7.29
N ASP A 85 -1.66 -4.11 -8.10
CA ASP A 85 -0.27 -3.90 -7.71
C ASP A 85 0.40 -2.85 -8.62
N VAL A 86 1.60 -2.44 -8.24
CA VAL A 86 2.57 -1.75 -9.10
C VAL A 86 3.70 -2.71 -9.43
N ARG A 87 4.10 -2.83 -10.70
CA ARG A 87 5.22 -3.68 -11.14
C ARG A 87 6.03 -2.98 -12.23
N GLY A 88 7.35 -3.13 -12.18
CA GLY A 88 8.24 -2.65 -13.22
C GLY A 88 9.64 -3.25 -13.14
N VAL A 89 10.46 -2.88 -14.11
CA VAL A 89 11.90 -3.14 -14.16
C VAL A 89 12.61 -2.17 -13.23
N ALA A 90 13.26 -2.71 -12.21
CA ALA A 90 13.98 -1.94 -11.19
C ALA A 90 15.51 -1.98 -11.39
N LEU A 91 16.02 -2.92 -12.19
CA LEU A 91 17.44 -3.08 -12.49
C LEU A 91 17.62 -3.35 -13.98
N GLU A 92 18.76 -2.91 -14.50
CA GLU A 92 19.21 -3.26 -15.84
C GLU A 92 19.44 -4.77 -15.99
N GLY A 93 19.39 -5.27 -17.23
CA GLY A 93 19.74 -6.66 -17.56
C GLY A 93 18.61 -7.51 -18.16
N GLU A 94 17.39 -6.99 -18.28
CA GLU A 94 16.32 -7.64 -19.04
C GLU A 94 16.36 -7.22 -20.51
N LYS A 95 16.59 -8.16 -21.43
CA LYS A 95 16.73 -7.85 -22.87
C LYS A 95 15.48 -7.15 -23.41
N GLY A 96 15.67 -5.95 -23.97
CA GLY A 96 14.61 -5.18 -24.59
C GLY A 96 13.68 -4.46 -23.60
N ARG A 97 14.06 -4.35 -22.32
CA ARG A 97 13.34 -3.52 -21.36
C ARG A 97 14.29 -2.58 -20.63
N THR A 98 13.88 -1.33 -20.49
CA THR A 98 14.58 -0.31 -19.71
C THR A 98 14.04 -0.28 -18.29
N VAL A 99 14.84 0.26 -17.36
CA VAL A 99 14.39 0.53 -15.99
C VAL A 99 13.26 1.56 -16.01
N ASP A 100 12.11 1.20 -15.46
CA ASP A 100 10.92 2.05 -15.38
C ASP A 100 10.41 2.22 -13.93
N LEU A 101 10.73 1.28 -13.04
CA LEU A 101 10.46 1.38 -11.61
C LEU A 101 11.64 2.04 -10.89
N THR A 102 11.83 3.33 -11.19
CA THR A 102 12.93 4.15 -10.66
C THR A 102 12.63 4.66 -9.24
N PRO A 103 13.64 5.10 -8.46
CA PRO A 103 13.40 5.72 -7.16
C PRO A 103 12.44 6.92 -7.22
N PRO A 104 12.53 7.87 -8.18
CA PRO A 104 11.56 8.97 -8.26
C PRO A 104 10.13 8.51 -8.58
N ALA A 105 9.97 7.45 -9.39
CA ALA A 105 8.65 6.86 -9.66
C ALA A 105 8.05 6.24 -8.39
N VAL A 106 8.85 5.46 -7.65
CA VAL A 106 8.44 4.84 -6.39
C VAL A 106 8.11 5.88 -5.33
N GLU A 107 8.89 6.96 -5.24
CA GLU A 107 8.62 8.07 -4.32
C GLU A 107 7.27 8.74 -4.62
N ALA A 108 6.99 9.05 -5.89
CA ALA A 108 5.73 9.66 -6.28
C ALA A 108 4.53 8.75 -5.98
N ILE A 109 4.66 7.44 -6.25
CA ILE A 109 3.63 6.44 -5.95
C ILE A 109 3.40 6.31 -4.45
N ALA A 110 4.47 6.23 -3.65
CA ALA A 110 4.38 6.11 -2.20
C ALA A 110 3.77 7.37 -1.56
N GLU A 111 4.09 8.56 -2.05
CA GLU A 111 3.45 9.80 -1.60
C GLU A 111 1.95 9.80 -1.91
N SER A 112 1.57 9.46 -3.15
CA SER A 112 0.16 9.38 -3.53
C SER A 112 -0.62 8.31 -2.76
N PHE A 113 0.02 7.20 -2.41
CA PHE A 113 -0.58 6.20 -1.52
C PHE A 113 -0.78 6.76 -0.10
N GLY A 114 0.22 7.43 0.47
CA GLY A 114 0.10 8.06 1.79
C GLY A 114 -1.05 9.07 1.86
N GLU A 115 -1.16 9.94 0.85
CA GLU A 115 -2.27 10.90 0.71
C GLU A 115 -3.63 10.19 0.56
N TRP A 116 -3.67 9.09 -0.20
CA TRP A 116 -4.90 8.30 -0.38
C TRP A 116 -5.38 7.71 0.95
N VAL A 117 -4.45 7.17 1.77
CA VAL A 117 -4.78 6.63 3.10
C VAL A 117 -5.25 7.73 4.04
N ILE A 118 -4.55 8.87 4.09
CA ILE A 118 -4.93 10.03 4.91
C ILE A 118 -6.35 10.49 4.57
N GLY A 119 -6.62 10.77 3.28
CA GLY A 119 -7.94 11.21 2.86
C GLY A 119 -9.03 10.15 3.08
N GLY A 120 -8.69 8.86 3.02
CA GLY A 120 -9.60 7.76 3.37
C GLY A 120 -10.02 7.78 4.83
N LEU A 121 -9.06 7.95 5.75
CA LEU A 121 -9.31 7.99 7.19
C LEU A 121 -10.06 9.25 7.62
N GLU A 122 -9.73 10.41 7.05
CA GLU A 122 -10.45 11.67 7.30
C GLU A 122 -11.94 11.58 6.93
N ARG A 123 -12.29 10.80 5.89
CA ARG A 123 -13.70 10.56 5.51
C ARG A 123 -14.43 9.62 6.47
N GLU A 124 -13.72 8.74 7.15
CA GLU A 124 -14.29 7.76 8.08
C GLU A 124 -14.45 8.31 9.51
N ILE A 125 -13.61 9.26 9.90
CA ILE A 125 -13.61 9.86 11.22
C ILE A 125 -14.22 11.28 11.13
N SER A 126 -15.49 11.43 11.50
CA SER A 126 -16.19 12.74 11.55
C SER A 126 -15.72 13.68 12.67
N GLY A 127 -14.46 13.60 13.12
CA GLY A 127 -13.95 14.38 14.25
C GLY A 127 -12.43 14.59 14.16
N ASN A 128 -12.00 15.82 14.50
CA ASN A 128 -10.60 16.22 14.56
C ASN A 128 -9.76 15.24 15.37
N ASN A 129 -8.98 14.40 14.69
CA ASN A 129 -7.86 13.68 15.30
C ASN A 129 -6.61 14.56 15.16
N ASP A 130 -6.59 15.69 15.86
CA ASP A 130 -5.58 16.74 15.69
C ASP A 130 -4.15 16.34 16.09
N ASN A 131 -3.88 15.08 16.46
CA ASN A 131 -2.56 14.69 16.97
C ASN A 131 -2.03 13.29 16.58
N ASN A 132 -2.77 12.45 15.85
CA ASN A 132 -2.24 11.13 15.49
C ASN A 132 -1.92 11.03 13.99
N LYS A 133 -0.64 10.94 13.65
CA LYS A 133 -0.19 10.75 12.27
C LYS A 133 -0.60 9.38 11.77
N VAL A 134 -1.04 9.31 10.52
CA VAL A 134 -1.30 8.05 9.81
C VAL A 134 -0.02 7.21 9.79
N THR A 135 -0.13 5.97 10.23
CA THR A 135 0.99 5.04 10.34
C THR A 135 1.05 4.09 9.16
N VAL A 136 2.21 4.00 8.49
CA VAL A 136 2.39 3.15 7.32
C VAL A 136 3.66 2.32 7.45
N SER A 137 3.53 0.99 7.35
CA SER A 137 4.68 0.08 7.35
C SER A 137 5.16 -0.30 5.95
N LEU A 138 6.45 -0.59 5.83
CA LEU A 138 7.06 -1.22 4.66
C LEU A 138 7.71 -2.54 5.05
N GLY A 139 7.38 -3.60 4.31
CA GLY A 139 8.14 -4.85 4.29
C GLY A 139 8.64 -5.14 2.88
N LYS A 140 9.73 -5.90 2.77
CA LYS A 140 10.33 -6.25 1.46
C LYS A 140 10.78 -7.69 1.39
N ASP A 141 10.86 -8.21 0.17
CA ASP A 141 11.57 -9.46 -0.14
C ASP A 141 13.10 -9.20 -0.30
N PRO A 142 13.95 -10.23 -0.53
CA PRO A 142 15.40 -10.06 -0.57
C PRO A 142 15.94 -9.58 -1.93
N ARG A 143 15.13 -8.92 -2.78
CA ARG A 143 15.59 -8.40 -4.08
C ARG A 143 16.69 -7.35 -3.95
N ILE A 144 17.66 -7.37 -4.87
CA ILE A 144 18.81 -6.45 -4.92
C ILE A 144 18.39 -4.98 -5.02
N SER A 145 17.30 -4.69 -5.73
CA SER A 145 16.73 -3.33 -5.83
C SER A 145 16.06 -2.84 -4.54
N GLY A 146 15.79 -3.73 -3.58
CA GLY A 146 15.00 -3.46 -2.38
C GLY A 146 15.52 -2.29 -1.54
N PRO A 147 16.82 -2.24 -1.14
CA PRO A 147 17.34 -1.15 -0.32
C PRO A 147 17.15 0.23 -0.94
N SER A 148 17.48 0.40 -2.23
CA SER A 148 17.35 1.68 -2.94
C SER A 148 15.89 2.13 -3.05
N LEU A 149 14.99 1.23 -3.46
CA LEU A 149 13.58 1.55 -3.57
C LEU A 149 12.92 1.80 -2.21
N SER A 150 13.41 1.19 -1.12
CA SER A 150 12.88 1.42 0.22
C SER A 150 13.07 2.86 0.67
N VAL A 151 14.23 3.46 0.37
CA VAL A 151 14.48 4.88 0.63
C VAL A 151 13.48 5.78 -0.10
N ALA A 152 13.16 5.45 -1.36
CA ALA A 152 12.14 6.18 -2.13
C ALA A 152 10.73 6.04 -1.53
N VAL A 153 10.35 4.84 -1.08
CA VAL A 153 9.07 4.63 -0.38
C VAL A 153 9.00 5.47 0.89
N PHE A 154 10.05 5.44 1.72
CA PHE A 154 10.11 6.22 2.95
C PHE A 154 10.04 7.72 2.67
N SER A 155 10.71 8.16 1.62
CA SER A 155 10.67 9.55 1.16
C SER A 155 9.24 9.97 0.80
N GLY A 156 8.57 9.20 -0.06
CA GLY A 156 7.22 9.51 -0.52
C GLY A 156 6.21 9.54 0.63
N LEU A 157 6.23 8.52 1.50
CA LEU A 157 5.34 8.47 2.66
C LEU A 157 5.60 9.62 3.65
N SER A 158 6.86 9.98 3.88
CA SER A 158 7.21 11.12 4.74
C SER A 158 6.70 12.43 4.16
N ARG A 159 6.80 12.61 2.84
CA ARG A 159 6.28 13.79 2.13
C ARG A 159 4.75 13.88 2.19
N ALA A 160 4.06 12.74 2.21
CA ALA A 160 2.62 12.68 2.44
C ALA A 160 2.20 13.04 3.87
N GLY A 161 3.16 13.09 4.82
CA GLY A 161 2.90 13.37 6.24
C GLY A 161 2.68 12.13 7.11
N CYS A 162 2.92 10.93 6.58
CA CYS A 162 2.78 9.68 7.32
C CYS A 162 3.93 9.48 8.34
N ALA A 163 3.64 8.76 9.42
CA ALA A 163 4.65 8.13 10.26
C ALA A 163 5.04 6.77 9.64
N VAL A 164 6.34 6.55 9.40
CA VAL A 164 6.82 5.46 8.55
C VAL A 164 7.60 4.42 9.34
N PHE A 165 7.26 3.15 9.13
CA PHE A 165 7.82 2.02 9.87
C PHE A 165 8.49 0.99 8.94
N ASP A 166 9.75 0.65 9.21
CA ASP A 166 10.52 -0.35 8.46
C ASP A 166 10.45 -1.72 9.17
N MET A 167 9.81 -2.70 8.54
CA MET A 167 9.76 -4.08 9.02
C MET A 167 10.94 -4.93 8.55
N GLY A 168 11.77 -4.41 7.64
CA GLY A 168 12.84 -5.16 6.99
C GLY A 168 12.31 -6.27 6.08
N LEU A 169 12.90 -7.46 6.20
CA LEU A 169 12.44 -8.63 5.44
C LEU A 169 11.08 -9.10 5.96
N ALA A 170 10.10 -9.16 5.07
CA ALA A 170 8.76 -9.58 5.40
C ALA A 170 8.15 -10.34 4.22
N THR A 171 7.09 -11.10 4.49
CA THR A 171 6.29 -11.75 3.45
C THR A 171 5.05 -10.92 3.15
N THR A 172 4.41 -11.18 2.01
CA THR A 172 3.11 -10.57 1.66
C THR A 172 2.07 -10.72 2.78
N PRO A 173 1.81 -11.92 3.34
CA PRO A 173 0.86 -12.04 4.43
C PRO A 173 1.34 -11.32 5.71
N ALA A 174 2.64 -11.27 6.00
CA ALA A 174 3.15 -10.48 7.14
C ALA A 174 2.79 -8.99 6.98
N CYS A 175 2.95 -8.42 5.78
CA CYS A 175 2.60 -7.01 5.53
C CYS A 175 1.10 -6.73 5.63
N PHE A 176 0.23 -7.68 5.27
CA PHE A 176 -1.19 -7.51 5.58
C PHE A 176 -1.42 -7.61 7.10
N MET A 177 -0.83 -8.59 7.76
CA MET A 177 -1.03 -8.79 9.20
C MET A 177 -0.50 -7.62 10.05
N SER A 178 0.46 -6.84 9.55
CA SER A 178 0.95 -5.64 10.25
C SER A 178 -0.11 -4.55 10.40
N THR A 179 -1.16 -4.56 9.56
CA THR A 179 -2.27 -3.61 9.67
C THR A 179 -3.30 -4.03 10.73
N VAL A 180 -3.35 -5.32 11.12
CA VAL A 180 -4.39 -5.87 12.00
C VAL A 180 -3.87 -6.41 13.33
N LEU A 181 -2.59 -6.76 13.46
CA LEU A 181 -2.03 -7.35 14.69
C LEU A 181 -1.53 -6.29 15.68
N PRO A 182 -2.03 -6.28 16.93
CA PRO A 182 -1.42 -5.53 18.02
C PRO A 182 0.00 -6.03 18.34
N PRO A 183 0.87 -5.16 18.89
CA PRO A 183 0.64 -3.76 19.25
C PRO A 183 0.79 -2.79 18.07
N PHE A 184 1.07 -3.27 16.86
CA PHE A 184 1.37 -2.42 15.71
C PHE A 184 0.11 -1.86 15.06
N ALA A 185 -0.75 -2.75 14.52
CA ALA A 185 -2.03 -2.41 13.90
C ALA A 185 -1.99 -1.13 13.03
N PHE A 186 -0.98 -1.06 12.15
CA PHE A 186 -0.74 0.11 11.31
C PHE A 186 -1.94 0.42 10.41
N ASP A 187 -2.12 1.68 10.04
CA ASP A 187 -3.26 2.08 9.22
C ASP A 187 -3.17 1.51 7.80
N ALA A 188 -1.95 1.41 7.29
CA ALA A 188 -1.65 0.81 6.00
C ALA A 188 -0.27 0.13 5.97
N SER A 189 -0.05 -0.71 4.96
CA SER A 189 1.25 -1.31 4.70
C SER A 189 1.54 -1.41 3.21
N ILE A 190 2.82 -1.32 2.87
CA ILE A 190 3.36 -1.63 1.55
C ILE A 190 4.20 -2.91 1.65
N MET A 191 3.99 -3.85 0.73
CA MET A 191 4.92 -4.95 0.47
C MET A 191 5.69 -4.66 -0.82
N MET A 192 7.01 -4.56 -0.71
CA MET A 192 7.90 -4.42 -1.86
C MET A 192 8.33 -5.79 -2.38
N THR A 193 7.83 -6.16 -3.55
CA THR A 193 8.13 -7.43 -4.20
C THR A 193 7.72 -7.41 -5.67
N ALA A 194 8.40 -8.20 -6.51
CA ALA A 194 7.88 -8.64 -7.81
C ALA A 194 7.34 -10.10 -7.79
N SER A 195 7.12 -10.68 -6.61
CA SER A 195 6.69 -12.07 -6.41
C SER A 195 7.61 -13.05 -7.16
N HIS A 196 7.11 -13.74 -8.17
CA HIS A 196 7.82 -14.74 -8.97
C HIS A 196 8.53 -14.17 -10.21
N LEU A 197 8.39 -12.86 -10.48
CA LEU A 197 9.03 -12.24 -11.64
C LEU A 197 10.57 -12.23 -11.49
N PRO A 198 11.33 -12.13 -12.61
CA PRO A 198 12.79 -12.12 -12.61
C PRO A 198 13.41 -11.13 -11.61
N TYR A 199 14.67 -11.36 -11.21
CA TYR A 199 15.34 -10.55 -10.19
C TYR A 199 15.47 -9.06 -10.55
N THR A 200 15.45 -8.74 -11.85
CA THR A 200 15.44 -7.36 -12.38
C THR A 200 14.14 -6.61 -12.11
N ARG A 201 13.05 -7.33 -11.80
CA ARG A 201 11.74 -6.76 -11.49
C ARG A 201 11.58 -6.44 -10.03
N ASN A 202 10.81 -5.40 -9.73
CA ASN A 202 10.27 -5.16 -8.39
C ASN A 202 8.85 -4.58 -8.51
N GLY A 203 8.23 -4.25 -7.38
CA GLY A 203 6.89 -3.72 -7.34
C GLY A 203 6.41 -3.40 -5.93
N LEU A 204 5.21 -2.83 -5.85
CA LEU A 204 4.57 -2.45 -4.60
C LEU A 204 3.17 -3.08 -4.56
N LYS A 205 2.84 -3.70 -3.42
CA LYS A 205 1.49 -4.13 -3.08
C LYS A 205 1.02 -3.31 -1.89
N PHE A 206 -0.24 -2.90 -1.88
CA PHE A 206 -0.78 -2.02 -0.87
C PHE A 206 -1.84 -2.72 -0.03
N PHE A 207 -1.81 -2.49 1.28
CA PHE A 207 -2.74 -3.05 2.25
C PHE A 207 -3.28 -1.96 3.18
N THR A 208 -4.52 -2.13 3.59
CA THR A 208 -5.14 -1.43 4.73
C THR A 208 -5.69 -2.46 5.71
N LYS A 209 -6.31 -1.99 6.79
CA LYS A 209 -7.09 -2.83 7.72
C LYS A 209 -8.23 -3.61 7.03
N LYS A 210 -8.67 -3.16 5.85
CA LYS A 210 -9.75 -3.80 5.07
C LYS A 210 -9.27 -4.90 4.12
N GLY A 211 -7.95 -5.02 3.91
CA GLY A 211 -7.38 -5.96 2.94
C GLY A 211 -6.40 -5.29 1.97
N GLY A 212 -6.08 -6.02 0.91
CA GLY A 212 -5.34 -5.46 -0.22
C GLY A 212 -6.20 -4.48 -1.02
N LEU A 213 -5.56 -3.46 -1.60
CA LEU A 213 -6.26 -2.53 -2.50
C LEU A 213 -6.77 -3.24 -3.76
N THR A 214 -7.76 -2.64 -4.40
CA THR A 214 -8.34 -3.03 -5.68
C THR A 214 -7.66 -2.32 -6.84
N SER A 215 -7.87 -2.80 -8.08
CA SER A 215 -7.32 -2.16 -9.28
C SER A 215 -7.73 -0.69 -9.42
N PRO A 216 -9.00 -0.29 -9.22
CA PRO A 216 -9.40 1.12 -9.33
C PRO A 216 -8.75 2.01 -8.25
N GLU A 217 -8.54 1.50 -7.03
CA GLU A 217 -7.86 2.27 -5.97
C GLU A 217 -6.38 2.50 -6.33
N VAL A 218 -5.71 1.49 -6.89
CA VAL A 218 -4.32 1.63 -7.36
C VAL A 218 -4.22 2.54 -8.58
N GLU A 219 -5.21 2.51 -9.47
CA GLU A 219 -5.29 3.43 -10.61
C GLU A 219 -5.35 4.89 -10.15
N GLU A 220 -6.21 5.19 -9.16
CA GLU A 220 -6.31 6.52 -8.56
C GLU A 220 -4.97 7.00 -7.98
N ILE A 221 -4.25 6.10 -7.30
CA ILE A 221 -2.92 6.36 -6.74
C ILE A 221 -1.92 6.65 -7.86
N CYS A 222 -1.86 5.80 -8.89
CA CYS A 222 -0.96 5.95 -10.03
C CYS A 222 -1.23 7.23 -10.82
N ASP A 223 -2.49 7.65 -10.96
CA ASP A 223 -2.86 8.91 -11.62
C ASP A 223 -2.42 10.16 -10.84
N LYS A 224 -2.56 10.13 -9.51
CA LYS A 224 -1.99 11.17 -8.63
C LYS A 224 -0.46 11.18 -8.72
N ALA A 225 0.17 10.02 -8.70
CA ALA A 225 1.61 9.87 -8.78
C ALA A 225 2.17 10.37 -10.11
N ALA A 226 1.49 10.10 -11.22
CA ALA A 226 1.87 10.55 -12.56
C ALA A 226 2.03 12.07 -12.62
N ARG A 227 1.06 12.83 -12.09
CA ARG A 227 1.13 14.30 -12.02
C ARG A 227 2.30 14.78 -11.16
N LYS A 228 2.50 14.15 -9.99
CA LYS A 228 3.60 14.49 -9.09
C LYS A 228 4.96 14.23 -9.74
N TYR A 229 5.09 13.11 -10.43
CA TYR A 229 6.30 12.69 -11.12
C TYR A 229 6.67 13.67 -12.25
N ALA A 230 5.72 14.01 -13.12
CA ALA A 230 5.94 14.97 -14.20
C ALA A 230 6.33 16.37 -13.65
N ASN A 231 5.68 16.83 -12.58
CA ASN A 231 5.96 18.15 -11.99
C ASN A 231 7.33 18.23 -11.28
N ARG A 232 7.88 17.12 -10.79
CA ARG A 232 9.17 17.12 -10.04
C ARG A 232 10.39 17.22 -10.93
N VAL A 233 10.29 16.86 -12.20
CA VAL A 233 11.34 17.14 -13.19
C VAL A 233 11.65 18.64 -13.25
N ALA A 234 10.71 19.51 -12.87
CA ALA A 234 10.89 20.95 -12.89
C ALA A 234 11.43 21.59 -11.59
N LYS A 235 11.24 21.01 -10.38
CA LYS A 235 11.67 21.60 -9.09
C LYS A 235 11.83 20.53 -7.99
N VAL A 236 13.01 20.40 -7.37
CA VAL A 236 13.25 19.47 -6.25
C VAL A 236 13.46 20.23 -4.94
N SER A 237 12.70 19.84 -3.91
CA SER A 237 13.01 20.11 -2.50
C SER A 237 13.43 18.79 -1.85
N THR A 238 14.63 18.76 -1.28
CA THR A 238 15.42 17.55 -0.95
C THR A 238 15.40 17.16 0.54
N LEU A 239 14.62 17.82 1.39
CA LEU A 239 14.67 17.57 2.83
C LEU A 239 13.59 16.58 3.29
N LEU A 240 14.05 15.44 3.81
CA LEU A 240 13.25 14.51 4.59
C LEU A 240 13.28 14.94 6.06
N ASN A 241 12.13 15.33 6.60
CA ASN A 241 12.01 15.76 8.01
C ASN A 241 11.40 14.69 8.94
N THR A 242 11.04 13.51 8.44
CA THR A 242 10.39 12.47 9.24
C THR A 242 11.35 11.33 9.57
N PRO A 243 11.54 10.98 10.86
CA PRO A 243 12.37 9.84 11.23
C PRO A 243 11.70 8.52 10.82
N ILE A 244 12.50 7.61 10.25
CA ILE A 244 12.07 6.24 9.91
C ILE A 244 12.25 5.36 11.15
N THR A 245 11.20 4.66 11.58
CA THR A 245 11.28 3.78 12.75
C THR A 245 11.37 2.32 12.33
N ARG A 246 12.49 1.65 12.64
CA ARG A 246 12.61 0.19 12.41
C ARG A 246 11.88 -0.58 13.51
N VAL A 247 11.12 -1.61 13.13
CA VAL A 247 10.30 -2.40 14.08
C VAL A 247 10.56 -3.89 13.94
N ASN A 248 10.41 -4.63 15.05
CA ASN A 248 10.48 -6.09 15.05
C ASN A 248 9.08 -6.72 14.91
N PHE A 249 8.43 -6.46 13.78
CA PHE A 249 7.11 -7.04 13.50
C PHE A 249 7.18 -8.56 13.32
N MET A 250 8.26 -9.08 12.74
CA MET A 250 8.38 -10.50 12.41
C MET A 250 8.33 -11.42 13.63
N SER A 251 8.87 -11.00 14.79
CA SER A 251 8.70 -11.77 16.04
C SER A 251 7.24 -11.84 16.50
N THR A 252 6.47 -10.75 16.33
CA THR A 252 5.03 -10.73 16.67
C THR A 252 4.25 -11.63 15.72
N TYR A 253 4.56 -11.55 14.42
CA TYR A 253 3.91 -12.40 13.42
C TYR A 253 4.24 -13.89 13.60
N ALA A 254 5.50 -14.24 13.88
CA ALA A 254 5.90 -15.61 14.18
C ALA A 254 5.20 -16.16 15.42
N THR A 255 5.09 -15.35 16.48
CA THR A 255 4.33 -15.71 17.68
C THR A 255 2.86 -15.96 17.36
N HIS A 256 2.23 -15.07 16.57
CA HIS A 256 0.85 -15.24 16.15
C HIS A 256 0.62 -16.54 15.36
N LEU A 257 1.50 -16.85 14.39
CA LEU A 257 1.43 -18.10 13.64
C LEU A 257 1.61 -19.33 14.56
N ARG A 258 2.55 -19.26 15.51
CA ARG A 258 2.76 -20.32 16.50
C ARG A 258 1.49 -20.58 17.31
N GLU A 259 0.84 -19.54 17.83
CA GLU A 259 -0.39 -19.71 18.61
C GLU A 259 -1.54 -20.27 17.76
N ILE A 260 -1.69 -19.82 16.51
CA ILE A 260 -2.65 -20.44 15.56
C ILE A 260 -2.38 -21.93 15.40
N ILE A 261 -1.11 -22.34 15.20
CA ILE A 261 -0.76 -23.75 15.02
C ILE A 261 -1.10 -24.57 16.27
N LYS A 262 -0.74 -24.07 17.47
CA LYS A 262 -1.05 -24.72 18.75
C LYS A 262 -2.54 -24.88 18.97
N GLU A 263 -3.31 -23.82 18.75
CA GLU A 263 -4.77 -23.83 18.90
C GLU A 263 -5.47 -24.74 17.89
N ARG A 264 -5.00 -24.76 16.64
CA ARG A 264 -5.63 -25.55 15.57
C ARG A 264 -5.30 -27.03 15.64
N ILE A 265 -4.08 -27.38 16.04
CA ILE A 265 -3.70 -28.79 16.25
C ILE A 265 -4.27 -29.28 17.59
N ASN A 266 -4.20 -28.45 18.63
CA ASN A 266 -4.72 -28.75 19.97
C ASN A 266 -4.28 -30.13 20.49
N HIS A 267 -2.97 -30.44 20.36
CA HIS A 267 -2.45 -31.77 20.69
C HIS A 267 -2.63 -32.06 22.19
N PRO A 268 -3.22 -33.19 22.58
CA PRO A 268 -3.65 -33.45 23.97
C PRO A 268 -2.50 -33.46 24.99
N SER A 269 -1.30 -33.90 24.56
CA SER A 269 -0.14 -34.07 25.46
C SER A 269 1.06 -33.19 25.09
N HIS A 270 1.01 -32.49 23.94
CA HIS A 270 2.16 -31.75 23.37
C HIS A 270 1.67 -30.43 22.78
N TYR A 271 0.88 -29.68 23.55
CA TYR A 271 0.23 -28.46 23.08
C TYR A 271 1.23 -27.40 22.60
N ASP A 272 2.36 -27.23 23.30
CA ASP A 272 3.39 -26.24 22.95
C ASP A 272 4.36 -26.68 21.86
N THR A 273 4.43 -27.99 21.57
CA THR A 273 5.28 -28.62 20.56
C THR A 273 4.47 -29.58 19.66
N PRO A 274 3.39 -29.10 19.03
CA PRO A 274 2.43 -29.98 18.36
C PRO A 274 2.98 -30.67 17.09
N LEU A 275 4.13 -30.22 16.59
CA LEU A 275 4.84 -30.78 15.44
C LEU A 275 6.08 -31.59 15.84
N GLN A 276 6.24 -31.92 17.13
CA GLN A 276 7.37 -32.73 17.58
C GLN A 276 7.37 -34.10 16.87
N GLY A 277 8.50 -34.46 16.27
CA GLY A 277 8.68 -35.73 15.55
C GLY A 277 8.40 -35.67 14.05
N PHE A 278 7.89 -34.55 13.52
CA PHE A 278 7.81 -34.34 12.07
C PHE A 278 9.19 -33.92 11.52
N GLN A 279 9.52 -34.45 10.34
CA GLN A 279 10.70 -34.00 9.59
C GLN A 279 10.30 -32.83 8.69
N GLU A 280 10.76 -31.64 9.03
CA GLU A 280 10.53 -30.44 8.21
C GLU A 280 11.64 -30.30 7.16
N ALA A 281 11.26 -30.27 5.89
CA ALA A 281 12.18 -29.97 4.79
C ALA A 281 11.85 -28.57 4.25
N SER A 282 12.78 -27.63 4.42
CA SER A 282 12.73 -26.33 3.75
C SER A 282 13.79 -26.30 2.66
N SER A 283 13.40 -25.96 1.42
CA SER A 283 14.34 -25.78 0.32
C SER A 283 15.23 -24.59 0.62
N HIS A 284 16.45 -24.85 1.09
CA HIS A 284 17.51 -23.86 1.12
C HIS A 284 18.01 -23.71 -0.32
N GLY A 285 17.39 -22.78 -1.06
CA GLY A 285 17.87 -22.40 -2.38
C GLY A 285 19.26 -21.81 -2.23
N MET A 286 20.28 -22.63 -2.48
CA MET A 286 21.65 -22.19 -2.72
C MET A 286 21.63 -21.41 -4.04
N TYR A 287 21.71 -20.08 -3.93
CA TYR A 287 22.01 -19.19 -5.05
C TYR A 287 23.36 -18.54 -4.79
#